data_AF-A0A367R1X7-F1
#
_entry.id   AF-A0A367R1X7-F1
#
_cell.length_a   1.000
_cell.length_b   1.000
_cell.length_c   1.000
_cell.angle_alpha   90.00
_cell.angle_beta   90.00
_cell.angle_gamma   90.00
#
_symmetry.space_group_name_H-M   'P 1'
#
loop_
_entity.id
_entity.type
_entity.pdbx_description
1 polymer ?
#
loop_
_entity_poly.entity_id
_entity_poly.type
_entity_poly.pdbx_seq_one_letter_code
_entity_poly.pdbx_strand_id
1 'polypeptide(L)' 'MPRLVGQRSNTGANITVLIMLLAIFGVFLEYFGVIDIVPGFGREGRYFQLKSYTTNEQVIEQPNQ' A
#
# COMPACT_ATOMS: atom_id res chain seq x y z
N MET A 1 -54.86 -10.97 11.65
CA MET A 1 -54.33 -9.59 11.70
C MET A 1 -52.92 -9.59 11.15
N PRO A 2 -52.57 -8.72 10.18
CA PRO A 2 -51.21 -8.65 9.69
C PRO A 2 -50.29 -8.10 10.78
N ARG A 3 -49.22 -8.83 11.06
CA ARG A 3 -48.19 -8.47 12.05
C ARG A 3 -47.19 -7.55 11.33
N LEU A 4 -47.00 -6.34 11.86
CA LEU A 4 -46.00 -5.41 11.38
C LEU A 4 -44.61 -5.95 11.75
N VAL A 5 -43.94 -6.58 10.79
CA VAL A 5 -42.54 -6.97 10.93
C VAL A 5 -41.70 -5.76 10.56
N GLY A 6 -41.15 -5.07 11.56
CA GLY A 6 -40.23 -3.96 11.32
C GLY A 6 -38.98 -4.44 10.60
N GLN A 7 -38.73 -3.92 9.40
CA GLN A 7 -37.52 -4.22 8.65
C GLN A 7 -36.32 -3.60 9.36
N ARG A 8 -35.40 -4.43 9.85
CA ARG A 8 -34.19 -3.96 10.54
C ARG A 8 -33.30 -3.21 9.55
N SER A 9 -33.01 -1.94 9.85
CA SER A 9 -32.07 -1.17 9.06
C SER A 9 -30.63 -1.62 9.34
N ASN A 10 -29.91 -2.00 8.28
CA ASN A 10 -28.49 -2.36 8.33
C ASN A 10 -27.59 -1.20 7.87
N THR A 11 -28.11 0.04 7.82
CA THR A 11 -27.35 1.21 7.32
C THR A 11 -26.02 1.37 8.04
N GLY A 12 -25.99 1.17 9.37
CA GLY A 12 -24.74 1.24 10.15
C GLY A 12 -23.72 0.20 9.71
N ALA A 13 -24.13 -1.06 9.56
CA ALA A 13 -23.25 -2.14 9.11
C ALA A 13 -22.71 -1.88 7.70
N ASN A 14 -23.55 -1.36 6.79
CA ASN A 14 -23.14 -1.03 5.44
C ASN A 14 -22.07 0.07 5.41
N ILE A 15 -22.22 1.11 6.23
CA ILE A 15 -21.24 2.19 6.35
C ILE A 15 -19.92 1.66 6.92
N THR A 16 -19.97 0.84 7.97
CA THR A 16 -18.76 0.23 8.56
C THR A 16 -17.98 -0.61 7.55
N VAL A 17 -18.68 -1.43 6.77
CA VAL A 17 -18.05 -2.26 5.72
C VAL A 17 -17.38 -1.37 4.66
N LEU A 18 -18.02 -0.28 4.27
CA LEU A 18 -17.46 0.65 3.28
C LEU A 18 -16.18 1.33 3.80
N ILE A 19 -16.16 1.76 5.06
CA ILE A 19 -14.97 2.33 5.69
C ILE A 19 -13.84 1.31 5.78
N MET A 20 -14.15 0.07 6.18
CA MET A 20 -13.18 -1.03 6.21
C MET A 20 -12.53 -1.28 4.85
N LEU A 21 -13.32 -1.31 3.78
CA LEU A 21 -12.80 -1.49 2.42
C LEU A 21 -11.88 -0.36 2.01
N LEU A 22 -12.25 0.90 2.30
CA LEU A 22 -11.39 2.06 2.00
C LEU A 22 -10.07 2.02 2.77
N ALA A 23 -10.10 1.62 4.04
CA ALA A 23 -8.89 1.51 4.85
C ALA A 23 -7.92 0.47 4.27
N ILE A 24 -8.43 -0.71 3.90
CA ILE A 24 -7.64 -1.78 3.28
C ILE A 24 -7.02 -1.28 1.96
N PHE A 25 -7.82 -0.62 1.12
CA PHE A 25 -7.35 -0.09 -0.16
C PHE A 25 -6.25 0.98 0.02
N GLY A 26 -6.41 1.86 1.02
CA GLY A 26 -5.38 2.85 1.37
C GLY A 26 -4.06 2.21 1.76
N VAL A 27 -4.10 1.15 2.60
CA VAL A 27 -2.90 0.38 2.99
C VAL A 27 -2.22 -0.25 1.77
N PHE A 28 -2.98 -0.82 0.83
CA PHE A 28 -2.41 -1.37 -0.39
C PHE A 28 -1.75 -0.30 -1.27
N LEU A 29 -2.42 0.84 -1.48
CA LEU A 29 -1.86 1.94 -2.28
C LEU A 29 -0.56 2.48 -1.67
N GLU A 30 -0.50 2.60 -0.35
CA GLU A 30 0.71 2.99 0.40
C GLU A 30 1.84 1.95 0.25
N TYR A 31 1.50 0.66 0.41
CA TYR A 31 2.45 -0.44 0.26
C TYR A 31 3.08 -0.48 -1.14
N PHE A 32 2.27 -0.32 -2.20
CA PHE A 32 2.75 -0.23 -3.57
C PHE A 32 3.46 1.11 -3.87
N GLY A 33 3.28 2.15 -3.05
CA GLY A 33 3.86 3.49 -3.22
C GLY A 33 3.16 4.36 -4.23
N VAL A 34 1.87 4.11 -4.46
CA VAL A 34 1.03 5.04 -5.21
C VAL A 34 0.82 6.33 -4.40
N ILE A 35 0.80 6.20 -3.07
CA ILE A 35 0.74 7.28 -2.09
C ILE A 35 1.84 7.06 -1.02
N ASP A 36 2.27 8.14 -0.37
CA ASP A 36 3.30 8.14 0.70
C ASP A 36 2.79 9.03 1.85
N ILE A 37 1.79 8.53 2.58
CA ILE A 37 1.19 9.18 3.76
C ILE A 37 1.97 8.81 5.03
N VAL A 38 2.48 7.58 5.12
CA VAL A 38 3.21 7.04 6.27
C VAL A 38 4.66 6.76 5.86
N PRO A 39 5.61 7.65 6.21
CA PRO A 39 7.01 7.49 5.84
C PRO A 39 7.57 6.14 6.33
N GLY A 40 8.15 5.37 5.42
CA GLY A 40 8.76 4.08 5.75
C GLY A 40 7.84 2.87 5.66
N PHE A 41 6.53 3.05 5.48
CA PHE A 41 5.56 1.95 5.45
C PHE A 41 5.70 1.08 4.19
N GLY A 42 5.86 -0.25 4.37
CA GLY A 42 6.00 -1.21 3.26
C GLY A 42 7.27 -1.05 2.41
N ARG A 43 8.21 -0.17 2.79
CA ARG A 43 9.44 0.12 2.02
C ARG A 43 10.56 -0.91 2.22
N GLU A 44 10.38 -1.86 3.13
CA GLU A 44 11.37 -2.88 3.47
C GLU A 44 11.79 -3.81 2.30
N GLY A 45 10.97 -3.94 1.25
CA GLY A 45 11.33 -4.65 0.01
C GLY A 45 11.86 -3.78 -1.14
N ARG A 46 11.69 -2.45 -1.08
CA ARG A 46 11.98 -1.55 -2.21
C ARG A 46 13.45 -1.08 -2.27
N TYR A 47 14.16 -1.11 -1.15
CA TYR A 47 15.60 -0.85 -1.11
C TYR A 47 16.44 -1.99 -1.72
N PHE A 48 15.87 -3.20 -1.84
CA PHE A 48 16.57 -4.35 -2.42
C PHE A 48 16.58 -4.33 -3.96
N GLN A 49 15.59 -3.74 -4.62
CA GLN A 49 15.54 -3.71 -6.09
C GLN A 49 16.40 -2.60 -6.72
N LEU A 50 16.72 -1.53 -5.98
CA LEU A 50 17.62 -0.48 -6.49
C LEU A 50 19.11 -0.86 -6.38
N LYS A 51 19.45 -1.92 -5.62
CA LYS A 51 20.83 -2.32 -5.32
C LYS A 51 21.32 -3.50 -6.16
N SER A 52 20.80 -3.64 -7.38
CA SER A 52 21.20 -4.71 -8.33
C SER A 52 21.63 -4.19 -9.71
N TYR A 53 21.94 -2.90 -9.83
CA TYR A 53 22.76 -2.39 -10.93
C TYR A 53 23.99 -1.68 -10.34
N THR A 54 24.89 -2.47 -9.75
CA THR A 54 26.30 -2.10 -9.75
C THR A 54 26.79 -2.29 -11.18
N THR A 55 26.51 -1.30 -12.03
CA THR A 55 27.15 -1.16 -13.33
C THR A 55 28.65 -1.04 -13.08
N ASN A 56 29.39 -2.10 -13.40
CA ASN A 56 30.84 -2.22 -13.24
C ASN A 56 31.62 -1.31 -14.22
N GLU A 57 31.11 -0.13 -14.59
CA GLU A 57 31.75 0.76 -15.57
C GLU A 57 32.65 1.84 -14.94
N GLN A 58 32.80 1.89 -13.61
CA GLN A 58 33.66 2.90 -12.96
C GLN A 58 35.03 2.38 -12.48
N VAL A 59 35.44 1.15 -12.84
CA VAL A 59 36.75 0.58 -12.47
C VAL A 59 37.62 0.32 -13.72
N ILE A 60 37.59 1.21 -14.71
CA ILE A 60 38.55 1.18 -15.84
C ILE A 60 38.97 2.60 -16.25
N GLU A 61 39.32 3.47 -15.30
CA GLU A 61 40.07 4.70 -15.61
C GLU A 61 41.15 4.98 -14.56
N GLN A 62 41.99 3.97 -14.27
CA GLN A 62 43.34 4.23 -13.74
C GLN A 62 44.32 3.16 -14.23
N PRO A 63 45.16 3.47 -15.23
CA PRO A 63 46.54 3.04 -15.24
C PRO A 63 47.43 4.20 -14.78
N ASN A 64 48.04 3.95 -13.63
CA ASN A 64 49.25 4.57 -13.11
C ASN A 64 50.40 4.53 -14.15
N GLN A 65 51.27 5.55 -14.12
CA GLN A 65 52.52 5.83 -14.87
C GLN A 65 52.42 6.89 -15.97
#